data_AF-A0A3L6Q2M6-F1
#
_entry.id   AF-A0A3L6Q2M6-F1
#
_cell.length_a   1.000
_cell.length_b   1.000
_cell.length_c   1.000
_cell.angle_alpha   90.00
_cell.angle_beta   90.00
_cell.angle_gamma   90.00
#
_symmetry.space_group_name_H-M   'P 1'
#
loop_
_entity.id
_entity.type
_entity.pdbx_description
1 polymer ?
#
loop_
_entity_poly.entity_id
_entity_poly.type
_entity_poly.pdbx_seq_one_letter_code
_entity_poly.pdbx_strand_id
1 'polypeptide(L)'
;MQPPSGLSPPPPSSPPADTPASAAAQTPSLPDTPFSDAAPVDASDADTPALAPTPDGALASASDAPGDGEDDGVTNPSGASRKHMTLAPPAAASKKSKKKGGNSVWTRPTSRKGKKKARQPGGHAQLVPATRLAAERNDNAAAQPVLLSRFKSERIEVSDDRLTAASTKGYRMVRATRGVASGAWYFEVRVVHLGATGHTRLGWVANTADLQTPVGYDAYGFGYRDIDGAKVHKAWRDKYGDEGYGEGDVLGFYISLPDGEHYEPKQPDLIQYKGMPFHVQVPKEEQKIPAPVPGSEICYFKNGVCQGSAFKDIPGGRYYPTASMYTLPNEPNCVVKFNFGPDFEFFPQDFGGLPIPQPMSKVPYQALEVKNEGPAENGIAEKTS
;
A
#
# COMPACT_ATOMS: atom_id res chain seq x y z
N MET A 1 -59.56 16.93 35.57
CA MET A 1 -58.71 16.46 36.69
C MET A 1 -57.31 16.98 36.45
N GLN A 2 -56.91 18.00 37.21
CA GLN A 2 -55.52 18.51 37.28
C GLN A 2 -54.66 17.54 38.11
N PRO A 3 -53.41 17.27 37.73
CA PRO A 3 -52.43 16.71 38.65
C PRO A 3 -51.79 17.82 39.51
N PRO A 4 -51.40 17.49 40.76
CA PRO A 4 -50.89 18.44 41.74
C PRO A 4 -49.41 18.79 41.56
N SER A 5 -49.09 19.95 42.13
CA SER A 5 -47.82 20.67 42.22
C SER A 5 -46.72 20.00 43.04
N GLY A 6 -45.48 20.13 42.56
CA GLY A 6 -44.34 20.62 43.36
C GLY A 6 -43.46 19.59 44.07
N LEU A 7 -42.31 19.28 43.46
CA LEU A 7 -41.09 18.86 44.18
C LEU A 7 -39.90 19.67 43.62
N SER A 8 -39.25 20.43 44.50
CA SER A 8 -38.03 21.20 44.22
C SER A 8 -36.79 20.31 44.24
N PRO A 9 -35.75 20.60 43.42
CA PRO A 9 -34.50 19.84 43.42
C PRO A 9 -33.55 20.21 44.57
N PRO A 10 -32.62 19.31 44.97
CA PRO A 10 -31.65 19.54 46.05
C PRO A 10 -30.51 20.48 45.63
N PRO A 11 -29.79 21.08 46.60
CA PRO A 11 -28.78 22.11 46.34
C PRO A 11 -27.45 21.54 45.79
N PRO A 12 -26.64 22.38 45.12
CA PRO A 12 -25.38 21.94 44.51
C PRO A 12 -24.25 21.77 45.54
N SER A 13 -23.49 20.70 45.39
CA SER A 13 -22.25 20.43 46.13
C SER A 13 -21.09 21.28 45.60
N SER A 14 -20.38 21.98 46.50
CA SER A 14 -19.15 22.75 46.22
C SER A 14 -17.92 21.85 46.00
N PRO A 15 -16.87 22.33 45.30
CA PRO A 15 -15.72 21.51 44.88
C PRO A 15 -14.61 21.46 45.96
N PRO A 16 -13.73 20.45 45.94
CA PRO A 16 -12.49 20.50 46.70
C PRO A 16 -11.37 21.24 45.94
N ALA A 17 -10.49 21.85 46.74
CA ALA A 17 -9.44 22.78 46.38
C ALA A 17 -8.12 22.13 45.93
N ASP A 18 -7.28 23.00 45.37
CA ASP A 18 -5.91 22.93 44.84
C ASP A 18 -4.91 21.93 45.45
N THR A 19 -3.93 21.51 44.62
CA THR A 19 -2.44 21.68 44.73
C THR A 19 -1.71 20.52 43.98
N PRO A 20 -0.46 20.64 43.46
CA PRO A 20 0.18 21.65 42.61
C PRO A 20 0.71 21.07 41.27
N ALA A 21 1.18 21.96 40.39
CA ALA A 21 1.88 21.68 39.14
C ALA A 21 3.20 20.91 39.33
N SER A 22 3.48 19.97 38.40
CA SER A 22 4.79 19.34 38.24
C SER A 22 5.24 19.39 36.77
N ALA A 23 6.31 20.16 36.59
CA ALA A 23 7.41 20.07 35.62
C ALA A 23 7.15 19.49 34.22
N ALA A 24 7.28 20.40 33.23
CA ALA A 24 7.57 20.09 31.85
C ALA A 24 8.91 19.35 31.71
N ALA A 25 8.89 18.18 31.06
CA ALA A 25 10.07 17.52 30.53
C ALA A 25 10.21 17.88 29.04
N GLN A 26 11.31 18.52 28.70
CA GLN A 26 11.70 18.93 27.36
C GLN A 26 12.14 17.68 26.57
N THR A 27 11.49 17.40 25.45
CA THR A 27 11.96 16.44 24.45
C THR A 27 13.03 17.09 23.56
N PRO A 28 14.19 16.46 23.35
CA PRO A 28 15.24 17.04 22.52
C PRO A 28 14.87 16.95 21.04
N SER A 29 14.81 18.10 20.39
CA SER A 29 14.72 18.27 18.94
C SER A 29 16.02 17.81 18.26
N LEU A 30 15.93 16.83 17.36
CA LEU A 30 16.99 16.50 16.41
C LEU A 30 16.62 16.99 15.00
N PRO A 31 17.61 17.40 14.18
CA PRO A 31 17.39 18.31 13.06
C PRO A 31 16.76 17.64 11.83
N ASP A 32 15.79 18.35 11.24
CA ASP A 32 15.25 18.10 9.91
C ASP A 32 16.36 18.14 8.86
N THR A 33 16.71 16.98 8.30
CA THR A 33 17.50 16.92 7.06
C THR A 33 16.57 16.72 5.87
N PRO A 34 16.59 17.62 4.86
CA PRO A 34 15.82 17.44 3.64
C PRO A 34 16.46 16.36 2.78
N PHE A 35 15.72 15.30 2.46
CA PHE A 35 16.18 14.32 1.49
C PHE A 35 16.00 14.89 0.09
N SER A 36 17.10 15.42 -0.46
CA SER A 36 17.26 15.75 -1.87
C SER A 36 17.35 14.47 -2.72
N ASP A 37 16.82 14.56 -3.94
CA ASP A 37 16.89 13.61 -5.05
C ASP A 37 17.98 12.53 -4.98
N ALA A 38 17.57 11.26 -4.93
CA ALA A 38 18.38 10.13 -5.33
C ALA A 38 17.59 9.28 -6.33
N ALA A 39 18.11 9.20 -7.56
CA ALA A 39 17.63 8.34 -8.64
C ALA A 39 17.68 6.85 -8.26
N PRO A 40 16.86 5.98 -8.89
CA PRO A 40 16.75 4.57 -8.50
C PRO A 40 18.05 3.83 -8.83
N VAL A 41 18.62 3.16 -7.82
CA VAL A 41 19.70 2.19 -8.04
C VAL A 41 19.10 0.83 -8.37
N ASP A 42 19.59 0.31 -9.48
CA ASP A 42 19.19 -0.90 -10.18
C ASP A 42 19.48 -2.15 -9.33
N ALA A 43 18.55 -3.10 -9.36
CA ALA A 43 18.71 -4.41 -8.75
C ALA A 43 19.46 -5.31 -9.74
N SER A 44 20.64 -5.81 -9.35
CA SER A 44 21.18 -7.01 -9.99
C SER A 44 21.75 -7.98 -8.96
N ASP A 45 21.31 -9.22 -9.11
CA ASP A 45 21.65 -10.43 -8.38
C ASP A 45 23.15 -10.71 -8.29
N ALA A 46 23.57 -11.33 -7.18
CA ALA A 46 24.43 -12.53 -7.22
C ALA A 46 24.43 -13.21 -5.85
N ASP A 47 23.68 -14.30 -5.75
CA ASP A 47 23.80 -15.29 -4.69
C ASP A 47 24.66 -16.45 -5.23
N THR A 48 25.77 -16.79 -4.58
CA THR A 48 26.34 -18.16 -4.56
C THR A 48 27.40 -18.30 -3.46
N PRO A 49 27.51 -19.49 -2.83
CA PRO A 49 28.06 -19.65 -1.49
C PRO A 49 29.55 -20.06 -1.49
N ALA A 50 30.28 -19.68 -0.44
CA ALA A 50 31.64 -20.19 -0.20
C ALA A 50 31.91 -20.43 1.29
N LEU A 51 31.84 -21.72 1.64
CA LEU A 51 32.72 -22.50 2.54
C LEU A 51 33.64 -21.74 3.53
N ALA A 52 33.52 -22.12 4.80
CA ALA A 52 34.49 -21.89 5.87
C ALA A 52 35.86 -22.52 5.53
N PRO A 53 36.96 -22.02 6.14
CA PRO A 53 37.39 -22.64 7.40
C PRO A 53 37.95 -21.65 8.46
N THR A 54 37.77 -21.99 9.73
CA THR A 54 38.63 -21.60 10.87
C THR A 54 39.78 -22.64 10.96
N PRO A 55 40.97 -22.37 11.56
CA PRO A 55 41.08 -22.28 13.02
C PRO A 55 42.17 -21.37 13.62
N ASP A 56 42.00 -21.19 14.94
CA ASP A 56 42.95 -20.97 16.04
C ASP A 56 43.71 -19.64 16.23
N GLY A 57 43.59 -19.10 17.46
CA GLY A 57 44.75 -18.58 18.17
C GLY A 57 44.55 -17.45 19.18
N ALA A 58 44.35 -17.83 20.45
CA ALA A 58 44.86 -17.18 21.68
C ALA A 58 44.05 -16.09 22.42
N LEU A 59 43.76 -16.48 23.66
CA LEU A 59 43.34 -15.73 24.85
C LEU A 59 44.41 -14.74 25.34
N ALA A 60 43.98 -13.62 25.96
CA ALA A 60 44.38 -13.23 27.33
C ALA A 60 43.75 -11.89 27.74
N SER A 61 43.54 -11.80 29.04
CA SER A 61 42.72 -10.86 29.81
C SER A 61 43.52 -9.80 30.57
N ALA A 62 42.79 -8.73 30.97
CA ALA A 62 42.89 -7.97 32.22
C ALA A 62 44.01 -6.92 32.43
N SER A 63 43.59 -5.69 32.73
CA SER A 63 43.89 -4.88 33.95
C SER A 63 43.53 -3.41 33.65
N ASP A 64 42.57 -2.81 34.35
CA ASP A 64 42.62 -2.12 35.66
C ASP A 64 43.04 -0.63 35.53
N ALA A 65 42.28 0.23 36.22
CA ALA A 65 42.32 1.71 36.18
C ALA A 65 43.32 2.27 37.23
N PRO A 66 43.24 3.53 37.74
CA PRO A 66 42.75 4.84 37.25
C PRO A 66 43.81 5.98 37.46
N GLY A 67 43.47 7.25 37.16
CA GLY A 67 44.29 8.40 37.57
C GLY A 67 43.76 9.77 37.15
N ASP A 68 42.94 10.35 38.03
CA ASP A 68 42.82 11.73 38.52
C ASP A 68 43.25 12.97 37.67
N GLY A 69 42.42 14.02 37.77
CA GLY A 69 42.81 15.41 37.48
C GLY A 69 41.64 16.37 37.29
N GLU A 70 41.12 16.92 38.39
CA GLU A 70 40.25 18.10 38.46
C GLU A 70 40.97 19.37 37.96
N ASP A 71 40.26 20.31 37.30
CA ASP A 71 40.41 21.76 37.55
C ASP A 71 39.24 22.57 36.96
N ASP A 72 38.72 23.47 37.78
CA ASP A 72 37.61 24.40 37.57
C ASP A 72 38.11 25.74 36.96
N GLY A 73 37.27 26.48 36.22
CA GLY A 73 37.65 27.86 35.91
C GLY A 73 36.84 28.66 34.89
N VAL A 74 35.62 29.04 35.29
CA VAL A 74 34.84 30.26 34.97
C VAL A 74 35.54 31.35 34.10
N THR A 75 34.89 31.82 33.02
CA THR A 75 34.42 33.23 32.77
C THR A 75 34.18 33.53 31.28
N ASN A 76 32.94 33.94 30.97
CA ASN A 76 32.55 34.81 29.85
C ASN A 76 32.78 36.29 30.31
N PRO A 77 32.63 37.39 29.51
CA PRO A 77 32.04 37.50 28.16
C PRO A 77 32.69 38.56 27.21
N SER A 78 32.10 38.67 26.02
CA SER A 78 31.87 39.90 25.22
C SER A 78 32.99 40.49 24.34
N GLY A 79 32.63 40.69 23.07
CA GLY A 79 32.62 42.04 22.49
C GLY A 79 33.63 42.37 21.39
N ALA A 80 33.09 42.72 20.21
CA ALA A 80 33.68 43.53 19.14
C ALA A 80 34.74 42.85 18.25
N SER A 81 34.97 43.20 16.98
CA SER A 81 34.25 43.93 15.94
C SER A 81 35.11 43.84 14.66
N ARG A 82 34.46 43.83 13.49
CA ARG A 82 34.92 44.31 12.16
C ARG A 82 36.01 43.54 11.37
N LYS A 83 35.61 43.13 10.15
CA LYS A 83 36.15 43.52 8.81
C LYS A 83 35.31 42.76 7.75
N HIS A 84 34.31 43.36 7.10
CA HIS A 84 34.36 44.14 5.86
C HIS A 84 35.02 43.41 4.67
N MET A 85 34.20 42.97 3.70
CA MET A 85 34.46 43.11 2.25
C MET A 85 33.13 43.11 1.48
N THR A 86 33.16 43.87 0.40
CA THR A 86 32.08 44.62 -0.24
C THR A 86 31.44 43.86 -1.41
N LEU A 87 30.15 44.15 -1.68
CA LEU A 87 29.41 43.92 -2.95
C LEU A 87 30.12 44.67 -4.11
N ALA A 88 30.06 44.35 -5.41
CA ALA A 88 28.90 44.15 -6.30
C ALA A 88 29.39 43.88 -7.79
N PRO A 89 28.49 43.67 -8.79
CA PRO A 89 28.65 43.02 -10.13
C PRO A 89 28.99 44.04 -11.27
N PRO A 90 28.79 43.90 -12.64
CA PRO A 90 27.98 43.00 -13.53
C PRO A 90 28.80 42.43 -14.76
N ALA A 91 28.31 41.73 -15.80
CA ALA A 91 27.23 42.00 -16.76
C ALA A 91 26.98 40.82 -17.75
N ALA A 92 25.88 40.89 -18.49
CA ALA A 92 25.43 39.91 -19.49
C ALA A 92 25.57 40.40 -20.96
N ALA A 93 25.64 39.40 -21.86
CA ALA A 93 25.17 39.31 -23.26
C ALA A 93 25.92 40.01 -24.44
N SER A 94 26.37 39.21 -25.42
CA SER A 94 26.02 39.37 -26.85
C SER A 94 26.32 38.12 -27.70
N LYS A 95 25.87 38.14 -28.97
CA LYS A 95 25.39 37.04 -29.82
C LYS A 95 26.37 36.61 -30.95
N LYS A 96 26.16 35.36 -31.42
CA LYS A 96 26.32 34.77 -32.78
C LYS A 96 27.74 34.47 -33.32
N SER A 97 27.96 33.22 -33.75
CA SER A 97 28.02 32.84 -35.18
C SER A 97 28.02 31.31 -35.37
N LYS A 98 27.92 30.89 -36.64
CA LYS A 98 27.32 29.66 -37.18
C LYS A 98 28.36 28.93 -38.03
N LYS A 99 28.73 27.66 -37.75
CA LYS A 99 29.17 26.73 -38.83
C LYS A 99 29.22 25.24 -38.44
N LYS A 100 28.46 24.48 -39.25
CA LYS A 100 28.57 23.09 -39.73
C LYS A 100 29.51 22.09 -39.02
N GLY A 101 28.90 20.99 -38.57
CA GLY A 101 28.93 19.71 -39.29
C GLY A 101 30.09 18.77 -38.99
N GLY A 102 29.93 17.89 -38.00
CA GLY A 102 30.77 16.72 -37.74
C GLY A 102 29.90 15.46 -37.64
N ASN A 103 30.13 14.52 -38.57
CA ASN A 103 29.37 13.29 -38.79
C ASN A 103 29.45 12.31 -37.60
N SER A 104 28.29 11.79 -37.19
CA SER A 104 28.16 10.58 -36.38
C SER A 104 28.51 9.34 -37.21
N VAL A 105 29.54 8.62 -36.78
CA VAL A 105 29.86 7.26 -37.23
C VAL A 105 28.82 6.31 -36.61
N TRP A 106 28.26 5.41 -37.42
CA TRP A 106 27.19 4.42 -37.13
C TRP A 106 25.78 4.72 -37.64
N THR A 107 25.62 4.96 -38.95
CA THR A 107 24.51 4.38 -39.74
C THR A 107 24.92 4.25 -41.20
N ARG A 108 24.95 3.03 -41.75
CA ARG A 108 24.96 2.78 -43.21
C ARG A 108 23.54 2.39 -43.64
N PRO A 109 22.88 3.08 -44.58
CA PRO A 109 21.61 2.64 -45.12
C PRO A 109 21.85 1.71 -46.31
N THR A 110 21.59 0.41 -46.17
CA THR A 110 21.47 -0.49 -47.33
C THR A 110 20.01 -0.55 -47.76
N SER A 111 19.69 0.21 -48.81
CA SER A 111 18.46 0.04 -49.58
C SER A 111 18.49 -1.31 -50.30
N ARG A 112 17.73 -2.30 -49.80
CA ARG A 112 17.20 -3.39 -50.62
C ARG A 112 15.69 -3.25 -50.69
N LYS A 113 15.22 -2.94 -51.90
CA LYS A 113 13.82 -2.83 -52.30
C LYS A 113 13.18 -4.22 -52.21
N GLY A 114 12.67 -4.58 -51.04
CA GLY A 114 11.84 -5.76 -50.82
C GLY A 114 10.42 -5.51 -51.33
N LYS A 115 9.90 -6.43 -52.15
CA LYS A 115 8.48 -6.48 -52.55
C LYS A 115 7.59 -6.33 -51.31
N LYS A 116 6.71 -5.32 -51.30
CA LYS A 116 5.58 -5.26 -50.35
C LYS A 116 4.73 -6.52 -50.55
N LYS A 117 4.85 -7.50 -49.65
CA LYS A 117 3.78 -8.46 -49.44
C LYS A 117 2.62 -7.70 -48.79
N ALA A 118 1.44 -7.78 -49.39
CA ALA A 118 0.22 -7.27 -48.82
C ALA A 118 0.05 -7.85 -47.40
N ARG A 119 -0.16 -6.96 -46.43
CA ARG A 119 -0.45 -7.34 -45.05
C ARG A 119 -1.89 -7.85 -45.04
N GLN A 120 -2.07 -9.15 -44.85
CA GLN A 120 -3.39 -9.74 -44.61
C GLN A 120 -3.97 -9.17 -43.30
N PRO A 121 -5.27 -8.84 -43.22
CA PRO A 121 -5.91 -8.41 -41.99
C PRO A 121 -6.24 -9.65 -41.15
N GLY A 122 -5.21 -10.31 -40.61
CA GLY A 122 -5.36 -11.37 -39.62
C GLY A 122 -4.86 -10.84 -38.27
N GLY A 123 -5.76 -10.33 -37.43
CA GLY A 123 -5.42 -9.98 -36.06
C GLY A 123 -5.23 -11.26 -35.25
N HIS A 124 -4.02 -11.80 -35.22
CA HIS A 124 -3.71 -12.97 -34.41
C HIS A 124 -3.78 -12.58 -32.93
N ALA A 125 -4.73 -13.14 -32.18
CA ALA A 125 -4.80 -12.96 -30.73
C ALA A 125 -3.71 -13.81 -30.05
N GLN A 126 -2.89 -13.19 -29.21
CA GLN A 126 -1.83 -13.90 -28.49
C GLN A 126 -2.39 -14.52 -27.21
N LEU A 127 -2.13 -15.80 -26.98
CA LEU A 127 -2.53 -16.48 -25.75
C LEU A 127 -1.42 -16.36 -24.70
N VAL A 128 -1.76 -15.86 -23.51
CA VAL A 128 -0.84 -15.81 -22.37
C VAL A 128 -1.40 -16.60 -21.20
N PRO A 129 -0.61 -17.52 -20.59
CA PRO A 129 -1.07 -18.30 -19.45
C PRO A 129 -1.63 -17.42 -18.34
N ALA A 130 -2.84 -17.72 -17.87
CA ALA A 130 -3.50 -17.00 -16.78
C ALA A 130 -3.15 -17.63 -15.42
N THR A 131 -1.84 -17.77 -15.12
CA THR A 131 -1.35 -18.52 -13.93
C THR A 131 -1.85 -17.95 -12.61
N ARG A 132 -1.87 -16.61 -12.48
CA ARG A 132 -2.43 -15.91 -11.32
C ARG A 132 -3.90 -16.26 -11.11
N LEU A 133 -4.71 -16.16 -12.17
CA LEU A 133 -6.14 -16.49 -12.09
C LEU A 133 -6.39 -17.98 -11.80
N ALA A 134 -5.57 -18.88 -12.37
CA ALA A 134 -5.66 -20.30 -12.07
C ALA A 134 -5.38 -20.58 -10.58
N ALA A 135 -4.36 -19.93 -10.01
CA ALA A 135 -4.03 -20.05 -8.59
C ALA A 135 -5.13 -19.47 -7.70
N GLU A 136 -5.65 -18.29 -8.03
CA GLU A 136 -6.75 -17.65 -7.30
C GLU A 136 -8.04 -18.49 -7.33
N ARG A 137 -8.35 -19.14 -8.47
CA ARG A 137 -9.49 -20.06 -8.58
C ARG A 137 -9.34 -21.31 -7.71
N ASN A 138 -8.13 -21.83 -7.58
CA ASN A 138 -7.89 -22.99 -6.72
C ASN A 138 -7.92 -22.62 -5.22
N ASP A 139 -7.73 -21.34 -4.91
CA ASP A 139 -7.59 -20.83 -3.55
C ASP A 139 -8.89 -20.32 -2.91
N ASN A 140 -10.00 -20.34 -3.68
CA ASN A 140 -11.33 -19.90 -3.25
C ASN A 140 -12.40 -20.81 -3.86
N ALA A 141 -13.38 -21.22 -3.06
CA ALA A 141 -14.51 -22.02 -3.51
C ALA A 141 -15.84 -21.46 -2.98
N ALA A 142 -16.95 -21.83 -3.62
CA ALA A 142 -18.28 -21.34 -3.25
C ALA A 142 -18.64 -21.59 -1.78
N ALA A 143 -18.30 -22.76 -1.25
CA ALA A 143 -18.55 -23.15 0.12
C ALA A 143 -17.55 -22.58 1.15
N GLN A 144 -16.44 -21.98 0.71
CA GLN A 144 -15.46 -21.40 1.62
C GLN A 144 -15.89 -19.99 2.08
N PRO A 145 -15.54 -19.58 3.31
CA PRO A 145 -15.71 -18.19 3.74
C PRO A 145 -14.71 -17.27 3.01
N VAL A 146 -14.86 -15.96 3.23
CA VAL A 146 -13.83 -14.99 2.83
C VAL A 146 -12.61 -15.16 3.74
N LEU A 147 -11.44 -15.31 3.13
CA LEU A 147 -10.18 -15.62 3.80
C LEU A 147 -9.05 -14.79 3.16
N LEU A 148 -7.87 -14.77 3.77
CA LEU A 148 -6.66 -14.28 3.10
C LEU A 148 -6.20 -15.26 2.03
N SER A 149 -5.80 -14.74 0.87
CA SER A 149 -5.37 -15.56 -0.25
C SER A 149 -3.98 -16.18 0.00
N ARG A 150 -3.82 -17.45 -0.39
CA ARG A 150 -2.51 -18.10 -0.49
C ARG A 150 -1.72 -17.61 -1.71
N PHE A 151 -2.39 -16.94 -2.66
CA PHE A 151 -1.73 -16.18 -3.72
C PHE A 151 -1.35 -14.79 -3.20
N LYS A 152 -0.14 -14.70 -2.68
CA LYS A 152 0.42 -13.56 -1.92
C LYS A 152 1.89 -13.38 -2.28
N SER A 153 2.51 -12.28 -1.86
CA SER A 153 3.96 -12.14 -2.02
C SER A 153 4.71 -13.21 -1.21
N GLU A 154 5.86 -13.67 -1.72
CA GLU A 154 6.62 -14.82 -1.22
C GLU A 154 7.03 -14.71 0.25
N ARG A 155 7.22 -13.49 0.76
CA ARG A 155 7.66 -13.23 2.14
C ARG A 155 6.52 -12.90 3.10
N ILE A 156 5.28 -13.14 2.68
CA ILE A 156 4.13 -13.21 3.59
C ILE A 156 3.88 -14.66 3.97
N GLU A 157 3.77 -14.92 5.26
CA GLU A 157 3.22 -16.14 5.83
C GLU A 157 1.75 -15.90 6.17
N VAL A 158 0.91 -16.93 5.97
CA VAL A 158 -0.52 -16.89 6.31
C VAL A 158 -0.80 -18.07 7.21
N SER A 159 -1.50 -17.83 8.32
CA SER A 159 -1.90 -18.86 9.28
C SER A 159 -2.81 -19.91 8.66
N ASP A 160 -2.96 -21.05 9.34
CA ASP A 160 -3.79 -22.16 8.86
C ASP A 160 -5.27 -21.79 8.72
N ASP A 161 -5.79 -20.97 9.64
CA ASP A 161 -7.15 -20.39 9.58
C ASP A 161 -7.31 -19.34 8.47
N ARG A 162 -6.20 -18.93 7.85
CA ARG A 162 -6.10 -17.91 6.79
C ARG A 162 -6.70 -16.56 7.18
N LEU A 163 -6.63 -16.19 8.45
CA LEU A 163 -7.06 -14.88 8.95
C LEU A 163 -5.90 -14.02 9.46
N THR A 164 -4.73 -14.62 9.70
CA THR A 164 -3.53 -13.90 10.15
C THR A 164 -2.48 -13.90 9.06
N ALA A 165 -1.85 -12.76 8.83
CA ALA A 165 -0.71 -12.62 7.93
C ALA A 165 0.49 -12.05 8.67
N ALA A 166 1.67 -12.56 8.31
CA ALA A 166 2.94 -12.17 8.90
C ALA A 166 3.96 -11.86 7.80
N SER A 167 4.57 -10.69 7.81
CA SER A 167 5.67 -10.34 6.90
C SER A 167 7.01 -10.62 7.55
N THR A 168 7.89 -11.28 6.80
CA THR A 168 9.23 -11.67 7.24
C THR A 168 10.33 -10.75 6.71
N LYS A 169 10.05 -9.96 5.66
CA LYS A 169 11.05 -9.08 5.02
C LYS A 169 10.45 -8.08 4.03
N GLY A 170 10.75 -6.81 4.22
CA GLY A 170 10.43 -5.72 3.29
C GLY A 170 8.93 -5.54 3.08
N TYR A 171 8.54 -4.61 2.21
CA TYR A 171 7.12 -4.39 1.89
C TYR A 171 6.58 -5.55 1.06
N ARG A 172 5.51 -6.17 1.56
CA ARG A 172 4.90 -7.36 0.98
C ARG A 172 3.40 -7.32 1.18
N MET A 173 2.64 -7.75 0.17
CA MET A 173 1.18 -7.68 0.19
C MET A 173 0.51 -9.05 0.28
N VAL A 174 -0.62 -9.08 0.98
CA VAL A 174 -1.64 -10.12 0.92
C VAL A 174 -3.02 -9.47 0.83
N ARG A 175 -3.93 -10.11 0.10
CA ARG A 175 -5.32 -9.67 -0.05
C ARG A 175 -6.29 -10.79 0.27
N ALA A 176 -7.56 -10.45 0.49
CA ALA A 176 -8.63 -11.42 0.66
C ALA A 176 -8.94 -12.18 -0.64
N THR A 177 -9.59 -13.33 -0.51
CA THR A 177 -10.03 -14.19 -1.62
C THR A 177 -11.21 -13.62 -2.40
N ARG A 178 -11.97 -12.69 -1.81
CA ARG A 178 -13.15 -12.07 -2.44
C ARG A 178 -13.06 -10.55 -2.34
N GLY A 179 -13.60 -9.89 -3.36
CA GLY A 179 -13.61 -8.44 -3.50
C GLY A 179 -14.97 -7.95 -4.01
N VAL A 180 -15.22 -6.67 -3.81
CA VAL A 180 -16.50 -6.01 -4.01
C VAL A 180 -16.41 -4.98 -5.13
N ALA A 181 -17.45 -4.90 -5.96
CA ALA A 181 -17.53 -3.94 -7.07
C ALA A 181 -18.71 -2.97 -6.93
N SER A 182 -19.64 -3.24 -6.00
CA SER A 182 -20.88 -2.47 -5.84
C SER A 182 -21.37 -2.58 -4.39
N GLY A 183 -22.07 -1.56 -3.89
CA GLY A 183 -22.63 -1.50 -2.53
C GLY A 183 -21.65 -1.00 -1.46
N ALA A 184 -22.09 -1.06 -0.20
CA ALA A 184 -21.31 -0.64 0.97
C ALA A 184 -20.82 -1.84 1.78
N TRP A 185 -19.53 -1.87 2.11
CA TRP A 185 -18.86 -3.02 2.71
C TRP A 185 -17.88 -2.63 3.81
N TYR A 186 -17.71 -3.52 4.79
CA TYR A 186 -16.85 -3.30 5.96
C TYR A 186 -16.09 -4.55 6.39
N PHE A 187 -14.84 -4.35 6.83
CA PHE A 187 -14.04 -5.36 7.54
C PHE A 187 -13.15 -4.69 8.58
N GLU A 188 -12.57 -5.48 9.49
CA GLU A 188 -11.59 -5.02 10.47
C GLU A 188 -10.24 -5.70 10.29
N VAL A 189 -9.18 -5.01 10.72
CA VAL A 189 -7.84 -5.56 10.87
C VAL A 189 -7.30 -5.18 12.24
N ARG A 190 -6.91 -6.17 13.04
CA ARG A 190 -6.12 -5.99 14.24
C ARG A 190 -4.63 -5.96 13.89
N VAL A 191 -3.93 -4.95 14.38
CA VAL A 191 -2.46 -4.94 14.36
C VAL A 191 -1.96 -5.78 15.52
N VAL A 192 -1.40 -6.96 15.24
CA VAL A 192 -1.03 -7.94 16.26
C VAL A 192 0.38 -7.69 16.76
N HIS A 193 1.32 -7.47 15.84
CA HIS A 193 2.72 -7.18 16.16
C HIS A 193 3.35 -6.35 15.04
N LEU A 194 4.01 -5.25 15.38
CA LEU A 194 4.88 -4.47 14.50
C LEU A 194 6.34 -4.68 14.91
N GLY A 195 6.63 -4.78 16.22
CA GLY A 195 7.99 -4.76 16.72
C GLY A 195 8.70 -3.43 16.46
N ALA A 196 10.02 -3.42 16.56
CA ALA A 196 10.81 -2.19 16.42
C ALA A 196 10.93 -1.68 14.96
N THR A 197 10.73 -2.56 13.98
CA THR A 197 11.01 -2.26 12.56
C THR A 197 9.80 -2.49 11.66
N GLY A 198 8.70 -3.00 12.20
CA GLY A 198 7.52 -3.34 11.42
C GLY A 198 6.67 -2.13 11.12
N HIS A 199 6.17 -2.08 9.89
CA HIS A 199 5.26 -1.04 9.45
C HIS A 199 4.16 -1.59 8.58
N THR A 200 3.02 -0.91 8.54
CA THR A 200 1.89 -1.36 7.72
C THR A 200 1.25 -0.25 6.88
N ARG A 201 0.77 -0.64 5.70
CA ARG A 201 -0.28 0.08 4.97
C ARG A 201 -1.41 -0.89 4.69
N LEU A 202 -2.57 -0.55 5.20
CA LEU A 202 -3.77 -1.38 5.20
C LEU A 202 -4.86 -0.69 4.37
N GLY A 203 -5.74 -1.45 3.72
CA GLY A 203 -6.83 -0.84 2.97
C GLY A 203 -7.38 -1.71 1.85
N TRP A 204 -7.60 -1.07 0.70
CA TRP A 204 -8.27 -1.67 -0.46
C TRP A 204 -7.34 -1.65 -1.68
N VAL A 205 -7.35 -2.73 -2.46
CA VAL A 205 -6.69 -2.76 -3.77
C VAL A 205 -7.60 -3.36 -4.83
N ALA A 206 -7.52 -2.87 -6.06
CA ALA A 206 -8.21 -3.48 -7.18
C ALA A 206 -7.53 -4.77 -7.64
N ASN A 207 -8.23 -5.61 -8.41
CA ASN A 207 -7.68 -6.89 -8.91
C ASN A 207 -6.38 -6.72 -9.73
N THR A 208 -6.19 -5.57 -10.36
CA THR A 208 -5.03 -5.22 -11.19
C THR A 208 -3.80 -4.78 -10.42
N ALA A 209 -3.90 -4.61 -9.10
CA ALA A 209 -2.78 -4.16 -8.28
C ALA A 209 -1.64 -5.21 -8.23
N ASP A 210 -0.41 -4.71 -8.18
CA ASP A 210 0.79 -5.51 -8.03
C ASP A 210 1.02 -5.89 -6.55
N LEU A 211 0.98 -7.19 -6.25
CA LEU A 211 1.16 -7.74 -4.91
C LEU A 211 2.59 -7.59 -4.35
N GLN A 212 3.56 -7.17 -5.17
CA GLN A 212 4.91 -6.86 -4.70
C GLN A 212 5.07 -5.43 -4.20
N THR A 213 4.08 -4.58 -4.42
CA THR A 213 4.12 -3.16 -4.02
C THR A 213 3.29 -2.91 -2.75
N PRO A 214 3.57 -1.87 -1.97
CA PRO A 214 2.73 -1.53 -0.83
C PRO A 214 1.37 -0.97 -1.27
N VAL A 215 0.35 -1.12 -0.43
CA VAL A 215 -0.99 -0.54 -0.68
C VAL A 215 -0.84 0.98 -0.87
N GLY A 216 -1.46 1.50 -1.93
CA GLY A 216 -1.39 2.91 -2.30
C GLY A 216 -0.20 3.30 -3.17
N TYR A 217 0.63 2.36 -3.62
CA TYR A 217 1.73 2.65 -4.54
C TYR A 217 1.26 3.09 -5.93
N ASP A 218 0.26 2.41 -6.48
CA ASP A 218 -0.28 2.67 -7.81
C ASP A 218 -1.66 3.36 -7.75
N ALA A 219 -2.31 3.49 -8.91
CA ALA A 219 -3.65 4.04 -9.04
C ALA A 219 -4.77 3.07 -8.62
N TYR A 220 -4.43 1.85 -8.24
CA TYR A 220 -5.36 0.76 -7.93
C TYR A 220 -5.42 0.44 -6.44
N GLY A 221 -4.54 1.01 -5.62
CA GLY A 221 -4.52 0.87 -4.17
C GLY A 221 -4.91 2.14 -3.40
N PHE A 222 -5.62 1.96 -2.30
CA PHE A 222 -6.03 3.00 -1.35
C PHE A 222 -5.60 2.57 0.05
N GLY A 223 -4.54 3.19 0.57
CA GLY A 223 -3.86 2.77 1.79
C GLY A 223 -4.08 3.73 2.96
N TYR A 224 -4.05 3.18 4.16
CA TYR A 224 -3.98 3.86 5.44
C TYR A 224 -2.69 3.46 6.15
N ARG A 225 -1.85 4.43 6.52
CA ARG A 225 -0.49 4.21 7.04
C ARG A 225 -0.42 4.32 8.56
N ASP A 226 0.33 3.40 9.15
CA ASP A 226 0.56 3.25 10.59
C ASP A 226 1.25 4.45 11.24
N ILE A 227 2.33 4.98 10.65
CA ILE A 227 3.23 5.92 11.34
C ILE A 227 2.53 7.24 11.72
N ASP A 228 1.84 7.87 10.77
CA ASP A 228 1.30 9.23 10.91
C ASP A 228 -0.19 9.32 10.59
N GLY A 229 -0.86 8.19 10.37
CA GLY A 229 -2.27 8.17 9.98
C GLY A 229 -2.52 8.74 8.58
N ALA A 230 -1.48 8.84 7.74
CA ALA A 230 -1.65 9.35 6.40
C ALA A 230 -2.45 8.38 5.52
N LYS A 231 -3.24 8.94 4.61
CA LYS A 231 -3.83 8.18 3.50
C LYS A 231 -2.86 8.18 2.32
N VAL A 232 -2.78 7.05 1.61
CA VAL A 232 -1.79 6.82 0.56
C VAL A 232 -2.46 6.34 -0.72
N HIS A 233 -2.20 7.04 -1.83
CA HIS A 233 -2.70 6.67 -3.16
C HIS A 233 -1.76 7.22 -4.23
N LYS A 234 -1.46 6.44 -5.29
CA LYS A 234 -0.50 6.81 -6.35
C LYS A 234 0.87 7.23 -5.79
N ALA A 235 1.32 6.57 -4.73
CA ALA A 235 2.53 6.87 -3.95
C ALA A 235 2.55 8.22 -3.23
N TRP A 236 1.48 9.01 -3.29
CA TRP A 236 1.34 10.27 -2.55
C TRP A 236 0.75 10.02 -1.17
N ARG A 237 1.26 10.74 -0.17
CA ARG A 237 0.80 10.71 1.22
C ARG A 237 0.11 12.03 1.52
N ASP A 238 -1.14 11.95 1.97
CA ASP A 238 -1.90 13.11 2.42
C ASP A 238 -2.27 12.95 3.90
N LYS A 239 -2.31 14.07 4.63
CA LYS A 239 -2.82 14.07 6.00
C LYS A 239 -4.27 13.57 6.01
N TYR A 240 -4.58 12.69 6.95
CA TYR A 240 -5.90 12.09 7.07
C TYR A 240 -6.30 11.87 8.52
N GLY A 241 -5.73 10.86 9.18
CA GLY A 241 -5.86 10.71 10.63
C GLY A 241 -5.09 11.81 11.35
N ASP A 242 -5.54 12.17 12.55
CA ASP A 242 -4.79 13.07 13.43
C ASP A 242 -3.54 12.38 13.99
N GLU A 243 -3.60 11.07 14.14
CA GLU A 243 -2.53 10.23 14.66
C GLU A 243 -2.37 8.94 13.85
N GLY A 244 -1.18 8.34 13.95
CA GLY A 244 -0.92 6.97 13.53
C GLY A 244 -1.68 5.92 14.33
N TYR A 245 -1.46 4.67 13.98
CA TYR A 245 -1.97 3.49 14.68
C TYR A 245 -0.84 2.50 14.94
N GLY A 246 -1.00 1.63 15.94
CA GLY A 246 0.05 0.74 16.40
C GLY A 246 -0.45 -0.63 16.83
N GLU A 247 0.43 -1.40 17.49
CA GLU A 247 0.09 -2.71 18.04
C GLU A 247 -1.13 -2.62 18.99
N GLY A 248 -2.02 -3.60 18.88
CA GLY A 248 -3.25 -3.68 19.67
C GLY A 248 -4.43 -2.95 19.05
N ASP A 249 -4.22 -1.93 18.22
CA ASP A 249 -5.30 -1.22 17.55
C ASP A 249 -6.08 -2.15 16.60
N VAL A 250 -7.39 -1.89 16.53
CA VAL A 250 -8.31 -2.52 15.58
C VAL A 250 -8.83 -1.46 14.64
N LEU A 251 -8.52 -1.63 13.36
CA LEU A 251 -8.87 -0.68 12.33
C LEU A 251 -10.05 -1.19 11.51
N GLY A 252 -11.04 -0.32 11.33
CA GLY A 252 -12.18 -0.56 10.46
C GLY A 252 -11.96 0.01 9.07
N PHE A 253 -12.37 -0.73 8.05
CA PHE A 253 -12.20 -0.36 6.65
C PHE A 253 -13.54 -0.38 5.94
N TYR A 254 -14.04 0.79 5.56
CA TYR A 254 -15.29 0.98 4.86
C TYR A 254 -15.05 1.32 3.39
N ILE A 255 -15.88 0.79 2.51
CA ILE A 255 -15.96 1.23 1.10
C ILE A 255 -17.42 1.26 0.68
N SER A 256 -17.84 2.32 0.00
CA SER A 256 -19.13 2.45 -0.67
C SER A 256 -18.91 2.66 -2.17
N LEU A 257 -19.54 1.82 -2.98
CA LEU A 257 -19.51 1.87 -4.44
C LEU A 257 -20.96 1.83 -4.98
N PRO A 258 -21.72 2.94 -4.90
CA PRO A 258 -23.09 2.97 -5.41
C PRO A 258 -23.10 2.64 -6.91
N ASP A 259 -23.89 1.63 -7.31
CA ASP A 259 -24.00 1.17 -8.70
C ASP A 259 -22.65 0.83 -9.38
N GLY A 260 -21.61 0.52 -8.59
CA GLY A 260 -20.24 0.38 -9.08
C GLY A 260 -20.04 -0.75 -10.09
N GLU A 261 -20.95 -1.72 -10.15
CA GLU A 261 -21.01 -2.77 -11.17
C GLU A 261 -21.08 -2.24 -12.61
N HIS A 262 -21.69 -1.06 -12.82
CA HIS A 262 -21.76 -0.41 -14.13
C HIS A 262 -20.42 0.18 -14.59
N TYR A 263 -19.50 0.38 -13.64
CA TYR A 263 -18.19 0.98 -13.86
C TYR A 263 -17.06 -0.05 -13.79
N GLU A 264 -17.35 -1.29 -13.37
CA GLU A 264 -16.37 -2.37 -13.33
C GLU A 264 -15.91 -2.70 -14.76
N PRO A 265 -14.60 -2.67 -15.06
CA PRO A 265 -14.10 -3.09 -16.36
C PRO A 265 -14.49 -4.53 -16.67
N LYS A 266 -14.90 -4.78 -17.92
CA LYS A 266 -15.15 -6.14 -18.39
C LYS A 266 -13.90 -6.99 -18.17
N GLN A 267 -14.06 -8.10 -17.47
CA GLN A 267 -12.96 -9.04 -17.27
C GLN A 267 -12.53 -9.61 -18.63
N PRO A 268 -11.22 -9.77 -18.89
CA PRO A 268 -10.75 -10.34 -20.15
C PRO A 268 -11.32 -11.74 -20.36
N ASP A 269 -11.69 -12.06 -21.59
CA ASP A 269 -12.12 -13.41 -21.96
C ASP A 269 -11.00 -14.42 -21.62
N LEU A 270 -11.40 -15.46 -20.89
CA LEU A 270 -10.57 -16.61 -20.57
C LEU A 270 -10.94 -17.76 -21.48
N ILE A 271 -9.93 -18.34 -22.13
CA ILE A 271 -10.10 -19.58 -22.89
C ILE A 271 -9.39 -20.74 -22.18
N GLN A 272 -9.98 -21.91 -22.24
CA GLN A 272 -9.34 -23.13 -21.77
C GLN A 272 -8.53 -23.77 -22.91
N TYR A 273 -7.20 -23.84 -22.74
CA TYR A 273 -6.30 -24.46 -23.71
C TYR A 273 -5.38 -25.46 -23.00
N LYS A 274 -5.35 -26.71 -23.47
CA LYS A 274 -4.58 -27.82 -22.87
C LYS A 274 -4.81 -27.98 -21.35
N GLY A 275 -6.06 -27.80 -20.90
CA GLY A 275 -6.42 -27.93 -19.49
C GLY A 275 -6.03 -26.75 -18.59
N MET A 276 -5.44 -25.69 -19.14
CA MET A 276 -5.08 -24.47 -18.41
C MET A 276 -5.84 -23.25 -18.95
N PRO A 277 -6.16 -22.26 -18.10
CA PRO A 277 -6.76 -21.01 -18.57
C PRO A 277 -5.70 -20.09 -19.19
N PHE A 278 -6.04 -19.45 -20.30
CA PHE A 278 -5.23 -18.44 -20.98
C PHE A 278 -6.02 -17.14 -21.14
N HIS A 279 -5.33 -16.02 -20.98
CA HIS A 279 -5.81 -14.72 -21.41
C HIS A 279 -5.68 -14.58 -22.91
N VAL A 280 -6.75 -14.10 -23.54
CA VAL A 280 -6.72 -13.66 -24.94
C VAL A 280 -6.19 -12.22 -24.97
N GLN A 281 -4.92 -12.04 -25.36
CA GLN A 281 -4.38 -10.70 -25.59
C GLN A 281 -4.92 -10.16 -26.90
N VAL A 282 -5.92 -9.30 -26.79
CA VAL A 282 -6.29 -8.34 -27.84
C VAL A 282 -5.19 -7.26 -27.86
N PRO A 283 -4.78 -6.73 -29.02
CA PRO A 283 -3.75 -5.68 -29.10
C PRO A 283 -4.02 -4.58 -28.09
N LYS A 284 -2.99 -4.17 -27.32
CA LYS A 284 -3.04 -3.14 -26.28
C LYS A 284 -3.81 -1.91 -26.78
N GLU A 285 -5.08 -1.82 -26.41
CA GLU A 285 -5.65 -0.51 -26.12
C GLU A 285 -4.98 -0.05 -24.82
N GLU A 286 -4.54 1.22 -24.77
CA GLU A 286 -4.07 1.82 -23.52
C GLU A 286 -5.09 1.52 -22.42
N GLN A 287 -4.67 0.79 -21.38
CA GLN A 287 -5.50 0.53 -20.22
C GLN A 287 -5.77 1.87 -19.51
N LYS A 288 -6.86 2.52 -19.90
CA LYS A 288 -7.32 3.74 -19.25
C LYS A 288 -7.82 3.37 -17.86
N ILE A 289 -7.47 4.20 -16.88
CA ILE A 289 -8.08 4.10 -15.54
C ILE A 289 -9.60 4.23 -15.73
N PRO A 290 -10.40 3.32 -15.17
CA PRO A 290 -11.85 3.37 -15.30
C PRO A 290 -12.41 4.67 -14.76
N ALA A 291 -13.56 5.09 -15.30
CA ALA A 291 -14.26 6.26 -14.79
C ALA A 291 -14.59 6.06 -13.29
N PRO A 292 -14.55 7.12 -12.48
CA PRO A 292 -14.91 7.04 -11.07
C PRO A 292 -16.38 6.70 -10.90
N VAL A 293 -16.69 5.92 -9.86
CA VAL A 293 -18.05 5.58 -9.45
C VAL A 293 -18.65 6.80 -8.72
N PRO A 294 -19.73 7.42 -9.22
CA PRO A 294 -20.34 8.59 -8.58
C PRO A 294 -20.80 8.29 -7.15
N GLY A 295 -20.50 9.18 -6.22
CA GLY A 295 -20.87 9.02 -4.81
C GLY A 295 -20.10 7.91 -4.08
N SER A 296 -19.06 7.35 -4.69
CA SER A 296 -18.20 6.39 -4.01
C SER A 296 -17.29 7.05 -2.98
N GLU A 297 -17.06 6.31 -1.90
CA GLU A 297 -16.32 6.82 -0.75
C GLU A 297 -15.62 5.69 0.03
N ILE A 298 -14.41 5.96 0.51
CA ILE A 298 -13.66 5.12 1.43
C ILE A 298 -13.47 5.90 2.73
N CYS A 299 -13.77 5.24 3.85
CA CYS A 299 -13.53 5.76 5.19
C CYS A 299 -12.78 4.70 6.01
N TYR A 300 -11.92 5.17 6.91
CA TYR A 300 -11.21 4.30 7.85
C TYR A 300 -11.58 4.66 9.29
N PHE A 301 -11.54 3.66 10.16
CA PHE A 301 -11.90 3.76 11.56
C PHE A 301 -10.74 3.26 12.41
N LYS A 302 -10.49 3.91 13.54
CA LYS A 302 -9.52 3.46 14.56
C LYS A 302 -10.30 3.16 15.83
N ASN A 303 -10.32 1.89 16.25
CA ASN A 303 -11.06 1.41 17.42
C ASN A 303 -12.54 1.87 17.40
N GLY A 304 -13.17 1.78 16.23
CA GLY A 304 -14.58 2.15 16.01
C GLY A 304 -14.83 3.64 15.76
N VAL A 305 -13.83 4.51 15.95
CA VAL A 305 -13.93 5.95 15.72
C VAL A 305 -13.59 6.28 14.26
N CYS A 306 -14.55 6.87 13.54
CA CYS A 306 -14.36 7.32 12.16
C CYS A 306 -13.27 8.39 12.07
N GLN A 307 -12.31 8.20 11.17
CA GLN A 307 -11.23 9.15 10.89
C GLN A 307 -11.60 10.13 9.75
N GLY A 308 -12.87 10.09 9.29
CA GLY A 308 -13.40 10.93 8.23
C GLY A 308 -13.34 10.28 6.84
N SER A 309 -13.51 11.12 5.82
CA SER A 309 -13.48 10.70 4.41
C SER A 309 -12.03 10.58 3.92
N ALA A 310 -11.59 9.36 3.62
CA ALA A 310 -10.25 9.13 3.09
C ALA A 310 -10.19 9.44 1.60
N PHE A 311 -11.04 8.79 0.81
CA PHE A 311 -11.04 8.92 -0.64
C PHE A 311 -12.46 9.02 -1.18
N LYS A 312 -12.64 9.84 -2.21
CA LYS A 312 -13.87 9.97 -3.00
C LYS A 312 -13.53 9.74 -4.47
N ASP A 313 -14.57 9.56 -5.29
CA ASP A 313 -14.42 9.36 -6.74
C ASP A 313 -13.52 8.15 -7.05
N ILE A 314 -13.82 7.03 -6.40
CA ILE A 314 -13.08 5.77 -6.55
C ILE A 314 -13.27 5.25 -7.99
N PRO A 315 -12.19 4.94 -8.73
CA PRO A 315 -12.28 4.35 -10.07
C PRO A 315 -13.13 3.07 -10.06
N GLY A 316 -13.90 2.84 -11.11
CA GLY A 316 -14.63 1.60 -11.31
C GLY A 316 -13.71 0.38 -11.24
N GLY A 317 -14.14 -0.66 -10.53
CA GLY A 317 -13.33 -1.86 -10.33
C GLY A 317 -13.78 -2.70 -9.15
N ARG A 318 -13.11 -3.84 -8.98
CA ARG A 318 -13.34 -4.76 -7.88
C ARG A 318 -12.23 -4.66 -6.85
N TYR A 319 -12.61 -4.29 -5.63
CA TYR A 319 -11.70 -3.97 -4.54
C TYR A 319 -11.65 -5.06 -3.48
N TYR A 320 -10.45 -5.37 -3.01
CA TYR A 320 -10.18 -6.46 -2.08
C TYR A 320 -9.58 -5.90 -0.78
N PRO A 321 -10.06 -6.35 0.40
CA PRO A 321 -9.39 -6.13 1.67
C PRO A 321 -7.93 -6.57 1.60
N THR A 322 -7.01 -5.70 2.01
CA THR A 322 -5.58 -5.91 1.76
C THR A 322 -4.72 -5.35 2.88
N ALA A 323 -3.63 -6.08 3.16
CA ALA A 323 -2.55 -5.61 4.00
C ALA A 323 -1.25 -5.64 3.22
N SER A 324 -0.49 -4.55 3.31
CA SER A 324 0.94 -4.56 3.03
C SER A 324 1.72 -4.28 4.30
N MET A 325 2.71 -5.12 4.58
CA MET A 325 3.48 -5.08 5.81
C MET A 325 4.97 -5.05 5.46
N TYR A 326 5.74 -4.33 6.25
CA TYR A 326 7.19 -4.21 6.19
C TYR A 326 7.78 -4.72 7.50
N THR A 327 8.97 -5.30 7.43
CA THR A 327 9.89 -5.51 8.56
C THR A 327 11.31 -5.69 8.01
N LEU A 328 12.34 -5.50 8.84
CA LEU A 328 13.71 -5.83 8.45
C LEU A 328 13.96 -7.34 8.44
N PRO A 329 14.94 -7.84 7.66
CA PRO A 329 15.33 -9.25 7.73
C PRO A 329 15.81 -9.62 9.14
N ASN A 330 15.52 -10.85 9.57
CA ASN A 330 15.94 -11.42 10.86
C ASN A 330 15.36 -10.73 12.10
N GLU A 331 14.38 -9.85 11.92
CA GLU A 331 13.55 -9.32 13.00
C GLU A 331 12.31 -10.19 13.20
N PRO A 332 11.62 -10.09 14.36
CA PRO A 332 10.29 -10.65 14.52
C PRO A 332 9.33 -10.19 13.40
N ASN A 333 8.43 -11.08 13.01
CA ASN A 333 7.51 -10.80 11.91
C ASN A 333 6.57 -9.65 12.24
N CYS A 334 6.29 -8.78 11.28
CA CYS A 334 5.15 -7.85 11.37
C CYS A 334 3.86 -8.65 11.12
N VAL A 335 2.93 -8.69 12.08
CA VAL A 335 1.72 -9.53 12.07
C VAL A 335 0.45 -8.69 12.16
N VAL A 336 -0.52 -9.00 11.29
CA VAL A 336 -1.87 -8.46 11.34
C VAL A 336 -2.91 -9.58 11.24
N LYS A 337 -4.09 -9.37 11.82
CA LYS A 337 -5.20 -10.33 11.78
C LYS A 337 -6.46 -9.68 11.23
N PHE A 338 -7.03 -10.29 10.20
CA PHE A 338 -8.26 -9.85 9.55
C PHE A 338 -9.48 -10.40 10.28
N ASN A 339 -10.52 -9.58 10.32
CA ASN A 339 -11.86 -9.97 10.71
C ASN A 339 -12.83 -9.49 9.61
N PHE A 340 -13.34 -10.44 8.81
CA PHE A 340 -14.28 -10.15 7.74
C PHE A 340 -15.73 -10.02 8.23
N GLY A 341 -15.98 -10.16 9.54
CA GLY A 341 -17.29 -10.14 10.15
C GLY A 341 -18.01 -11.51 10.10
N PRO A 342 -19.26 -11.59 10.56
CA PRO A 342 -20.11 -10.46 10.99
C PRO A 342 -19.80 -9.94 12.38
N ASP A 343 -19.07 -10.71 13.20
CA ASP A 343 -18.80 -10.38 14.60
C ASP A 343 -17.56 -9.49 14.69
N PHE A 344 -17.78 -8.18 14.66
CA PHE A 344 -16.75 -7.15 14.74
C PHE A 344 -16.45 -6.76 16.19
N GLU A 345 -15.22 -6.35 16.45
CA GLU A 345 -14.79 -5.90 17.78
C GLU A 345 -15.16 -4.45 18.03
N PHE A 346 -15.00 -3.59 17.02
CA PHE A 346 -15.29 -2.18 17.09
C PHE A 346 -16.15 -1.74 15.89
N PHE A 347 -17.33 -2.33 15.76
CA PHE A 347 -18.27 -1.91 14.73
C PHE A 347 -18.78 -0.48 15.01
N PRO A 348 -18.65 0.46 14.06
CA PRO A 348 -19.12 1.83 14.25
C PRO A 348 -20.63 1.86 14.50
N GLN A 349 -21.06 2.67 15.48
CA GLN A 349 -22.49 2.88 15.76
C GLN A 349 -23.13 3.85 14.77
N ASP A 350 -22.33 4.74 14.19
CA ASP A 350 -22.74 5.74 13.21
C ASP A 350 -21.73 5.79 12.07
N PHE A 351 -22.25 5.91 10.84
CA PHE A 351 -21.49 6.05 9.60
C PHE A 351 -21.62 7.47 9.01
N GLY A 352 -22.16 8.44 9.76
CA GLY A 352 -22.19 9.85 9.36
C GLY A 352 -23.11 10.10 8.16
N GLY A 353 -24.21 9.36 8.07
CA GLY A 353 -25.14 9.41 6.93
C GLY A 353 -24.73 8.56 5.73
N LEU A 354 -23.57 7.89 5.78
CA LEU A 354 -23.19 6.91 4.76
C LEU A 354 -24.06 5.64 4.89
N PRO A 355 -24.25 4.88 3.78
CA PRO A 355 -24.99 3.62 3.83
C PRO A 355 -24.39 2.63 4.83
N ILE A 356 -25.24 1.97 5.61
CA ILE A 356 -24.83 0.92 6.54
C ILE A 356 -24.18 -0.22 5.73
N PRO A 357 -22.91 -0.57 6.01
CA PRO A 357 -22.20 -1.57 5.23
C PRO A 357 -22.64 -2.99 5.56
N GLN A 358 -22.48 -3.88 4.59
CA GLN A 358 -22.48 -5.32 4.84
C GLN A 358 -21.09 -5.81 5.26
N PRO A 359 -20.98 -6.83 6.12
CA PRO A 359 -19.70 -7.44 6.44
C PRO A 359 -19.10 -8.12 5.21
N MET A 360 -17.78 -8.02 5.03
CA MET A 360 -17.07 -8.68 3.93
C MET A 360 -17.28 -10.21 3.89
N SER A 361 -17.58 -10.86 5.01
CA SER A 361 -17.91 -12.29 5.06
C SER A 361 -19.17 -12.68 4.28
N LYS A 362 -20.05 -11.72 3.96
CA LYS A 362 -21.24 -11.92 3.13
C LYS A 362 -20.99 -11.78 1.64
N VAL A 363 -19.77 -11.43 1.20
CA VAL A 363 -19.48 -11.28 -0.22
C VAL A 363 -19.69 -12.62 -0.94
N PRO A 364 -20.54 -12.68 -1.97
CA PRO A 364 -20.84 -13.92 -2.67
C PRO A 364 -19.61 -14.43 -3.43
N TYR A 365 -19.56 -15.76 -3.60
CA TYR A 365 -18.59 -16.36 -4.52
C TYR A 365 -18.96 -15.98 -5.96
N GLN A 366 -17.96 -15.58 -6.74
CA GLN A 366 -18.13 -15.29 -8.16
C GLN A 366 -17.33 -16.31 -8.96
N ALA A 367 -18.02 -17.16 -9.71
CA ALA A 367 -17.38 -18.06 -10.64
C ALA A 367 -16.80 -17.24 -11.81
N LEU A 368 -15.53 -17.44 -12.12
CA LEU A 368 -14.95 -16.93 -13.37
C LEU A 368 -15.51 -17.76 -14.52
N GLU A 369 -16.19 -17.12 -15.46
CA GLU A 369 -16.61 -17.76 -16.70
C GLU A 369 -15.38 -18.01 -17.59
N VAL A 370 -15.14 -19.28 -17.90
CA VAL A 370 -14.11 -19.69 -18.85
C VAL A 370 -14.82 -20.22 -20.08
N LYS A 371 -14.59 -19.59 -21.23
CA LYS A 371 -15.14 -20.05 -22.50
C LYS A 371 -14.40 -21.33 -22.91
N ASN A 372 -15.16 -22.40 -23.13
CA ASN A 372 -14.65 -23.64 -23.70
C ASN A 372 -14.51 -23.52 -25.22
N GLU A 373 -13.81 -22.49 -25.68
CA GLU A 373 -13.46 -22.32 -27.09
C GLU A 373 -12.02 -22.81 -27.26
N GLY A 374 -11.89 -24.12 -27.51
CA GLY A 374 -10.61 -24.68 -27.89
C GLY A 374 -10.26 -24.18 -29.30
N PRO A 375 -9.11 -23.51 -29.53
CA PRO A 375 -8.68 -23.24 -30.89
C PRO A 375 -8.47 -24.57 -31.62
N ALA A 376 -8.91 -24.66 -32.87
CA ALA A 376 -8.51 -25.75 -33.76
C ALA A 376 -6.98 -25.82 -33.76
N GLU A 377 -6.42 -27.03 -33.74
CA GLU A 377 -4.98 -27.27 -33.62
C GLU A 377 -4.17 -26.24 -34.42
N ASN A 378 -3.17 -25.64 -33.74
CA ASN A 378 -2.24 -24.57 -34.17
C ASN A 378 -2.42 -23.17 -33.55
N GLY A 379 -3.09 -23.03 -32.39
CA GLY A 379 -2.95 -21.82 -31.56
C GLY A 379 -3.53 -20.55 -32.19
N ILE A 380 -4.52 -20.71 -33.07
CA ILE A 380 -5.27 -19.60 -33.68
C ILE A 380 -6.72 -19.77 -33.25
N ALA A 381 -7.22 -18.86 -32.41
CA ALA A 381 -8.64 -18.75 -32.13
C ALA A 381 -9.26 -17.80 -33.17
N GLU A 382 -10.21 -18.29 -33.96
CA GLU A 382 -11.00 -17.43 -34.84
C GLU A 382 -12.05 -16.67 -34.02
N LYS A 383 -12.20 -15.37 -34.30
CA LYS A 383 -13.27 -14.54 -33.74
C LYS A 383 -14.58 -14.96 -34.41
N THR A 384 -15.56 -15.43 -33.65
CA THR A 384 -16.95 -15.45 -34.10
C THR A 384 -17.54 -14.05 -33.88
N SER A 385 -18.05 -13.45 -34.96
CA SER A 385 -18.52 -12.06 -35.05
C SER A 385 -19.65 -11.69 -34.11
#